data_AF-A0A836BKA2-F1
#
_entry.id   AF-A0A836BKA2-F1
#
_cell.length_a   1.000
_cell.length_b   1.000
_cell.length_c   1.000
_cell.angle_alpha   90.00
_cell.angle_beta   90.00
_cell.angle_gamma   90.00
#
_symmetry.space_group_name_H-M   'P 1'
#
loop_
_entity.id
_entity.type
_entity.pdbx_description
1 polymer ?
#
loop_
_entity_poly.entity_id
_entity_poly.type
_entity_poly.pdbx_seq_one_letter_code
_entity_poly.pdbx_strand_id
1 'polypeptide(L)' 'MDMTTIRGKVVEILPDYDYVHINKLTKKYMGIENYPFRREGEKRIVFKIKPDKVFVLPELKMNQD' A
#
# COMPACT_ATOMS: atom_id res chain seq x y z
N MET A 1 7.87 17.36 -7.30
CA MET A 1 7.50 16.17 -6.51
C MET A 1 6.17 15.70 -7.06
N ASP A 2 6.18 14.59 -7.79
CA ASP A 2 4.95 13.99 -8.31
C ASP A 2 4.16 13.41 -7.13
N MET A 3 3.00 14.00 -6.86
CA MET A 3 2.11 13.53 -5.80
C MET A 3 0.85 12.94 -6.43
N THR A 4 0.57 11.67 -6.11
CA THR A 4 -0.72 11.05 -6.42
C THR A 4 -1.45 10.73 -5.13
N THR A 5 -2.67 11.24 -4.99
CA THR A 5 -3.56 10.95 -3.86
C THR A 5 -4.77 10.16 -4.35
N ILE A 6 -5.01 9.00 -3.73
CA ILE A 6 -6.21 8.19 -3.97
C ILE A 6 -7.08 8.25 -2.71
N ARG A 7 -8.33 8.72 -2.85
CA ARG A 7 -9.33 8.76 -1.77
C ARG A 7 -10.47 7.82 -2.11
N GLY A 8 -10.96 7.07 -1.13
CA GLY A 8 -12.05 6.13 -1.29
C GLY A 8 -12.62 5.64 0.03
N LYS A 9 -13.54 4.68 -0.05
CA LYS A 9 -14.17 4.04 1.11
C LYS A 9 -13.60 2.66 1.34
N VAL A 10 -13.35 2.31 2.61
CA VAL A 10 -13.09 0.93 3.00
C VAL A 10 -14.34 0.11 2.76
N VAL A 11 -14.25 -0.90 1.90
CA VAL A 11 -15.36 -1.82 1.60
C VAL A 11 -15.20 -3.16 2.32
N GLU A 12 -14.00 -3.48 2.77
CA GLU A 12 -13.72 -4.73 3.48
C GLU A 12 -12.50 -4.58 4.40
N ILE A 13 -12.56 -5.24 5.55
CA ILE A 13 -11.44 -5.39 6.49
C ILE A 13 -11.22 -6.89 6.67
N LEU A 14 -10.06 -7.38 6.25
CA LEU A 14 -9.74 -8.80 6.28
C LEU A 14 -8.60 -9.06 7.27
N PRO A 15 -8.65 -10.13 8.09
CA PRO A 15 -7.50 -10.56 8.86
C PRO A 15 -6.41 -11.13 7.93
N ASP A 16 -5.15 -10.88 8.27
CA ASP A 16 -3.96 -11.44 7.59
C ASP A 16 -3.03 -12.10 8.62
N TYR A 17 -3.59 -12.89 9.53
CA TYR A 17 -2.84 -13.50 10.64
C TYR A 17 -1.78 -14.51 10.17
N ASP A 18 -2.02 -15.16 9.03
CA ASP A 18 -1.10 -16.12 8.41
C ASP A 18 -0.11 -15.44 7.44
N TYR A 19 -0.05 -14.10 7.44
CA TYR A 19 0.91 -13.30 6.65
C TYR A 19 0.79 -13.50 5.12
N VAL A 20 -0.34 -14.00 4.62
CA VAL A 20 -0.55 -14.30 3.20
C VAL A 20 -0.39 -13.05 2.34
N HIS A 21 -0.98 -11.93 2.75
CA HIS A 21 -0.92 -10.69 1.96
C HIS A 21 0.47 -10.06 2.02
N ILE A 22 1.06 -9.95 3.21
CA ILE A 22 2.40 -9.35 3.34
C ILE A 22 3.49 -10.19 2.68
N ASN A 23 3.40 -11.52 2.65
CA ASN A 23 4.35 -12.36 1.91
C ASN A 23 4.29 -12.08 0.40
N LYS A 24 3.08 -11.88 -0.17
CA LYS A 24 2.94 -11.47 -1.58
C LYS A 24 3.62 -10.13 -1.87
N LEU A 25 3.48 -9.14 -0.98
CA LEU A 25 4.16 -7.86 -1.10
C LEU A 25 5.68 -8.00 -0.93
N THR A 26 6.12 -8.86 -0.02
CA THR A 26 7.54 -9.14 0.22
C THR A 26 8.18 -9.73 -1.04
N LYS A 27 7.55 -10.73 -1.65
CA LYS A 27 8.01 -11.30 -2.91
C LYS A 27 8.08 -10.25 -4.03
N LYS A 28 7.05 -9.40 -4.13
CA LYS A 28 6.95 -8.38 -5.17
C LYS A 28 8.01 -7.26 -5.05
N TYR A 29 8.28 -6.79 -3.83
CA TYR A 29 9.09 -5.58 -3.62
C TYR A 29 10.46 -5.84 -3.00
N MET A 30 10.68 -7.00 -2.38
CA MET A 30 11.95 -7.38 -1.73
C MET A 30 12.62 -8.60 -2.36
N GLY A 31 11.92 -9.34 -3.24
CA GLY A 31 12.49 -10.53 -3.91
C GLY A 31 12.66 -11.77 -3.02
N ILE A 32 12.10 -11.77 -1.81
CA ILE A 32 12.13 -12.91 -0.88
C ILE A 32 10.70 -13.40 -0.58
N GLU A 33 10.53 -14.69 -0.33
CA GLU A 33 9.19 -15.31 -0.22
C GLU A 33 8.42 -14.92 1.05
N ASN A 34 9.12 -14.80 2.18
CA ASN A 34 8.49 -14.59 3.49
C ASN A 34 8.88 -13.24 4.08
N TYR A 35 7.91 -12.54 4.66
CA TYR A 35 8.15 -11.29 5.36
C TYR A 35 9.15 -11.48 6.52
N PRO A 36 10.29 -10.77 6.54
CA PRO A 36 11.38 -11.05 7.48
C PRO A 36 11.17 -10.43 8.87
N PHE A 37 10.22 -9.51 9.03
CA PHE A 37 10.02 -8.74 10.27
C PHE A 37 8.78 -9.16 11.06
N ARG A 38 8.41 -10.45 11.00
CA ARG A 38 7.27 -10.98 11.79
C ARG A 38 7.53 -10.84 13.28
N ARG A 39 6.49 -10.56 14.06
CA ARG A 39 6.55 -10.50 15.53
C ARG A 39 5.56 -11.49 16.13
N GLU A 40 5.97 -12.12 17.22
CA GLU A 40 5.10 -13.01 17.97
C GLU A 40 3.85 -12.27 18.43
N GLY A 41 2.67 -12.87 18.21
CA GLY A 41 1.37 -12.27 18.56
C GLY A 41 0.91 -11.11 17.68
N GLU A 42 1.65 -10.71 16.63
CA GLU A 42 1.21 -9.65 15.71
C GLU A 42 -0.09 -10.05 14.98
N LYS A 43 -1.09 -9.16 15.02
CA LYS A 43 -2.33 -9.29 14.25
C LYS A 43 -2.35 -8.26 13.12
N ARG A 44 -2.28 -8.74 11.88
CA ARG A 44 -2.36 -7.91 10.68
C ARG A 44 -3.76 -7.91 10.09
N ILE A 45 -4.10 -6.82 9.43
CA ILE A 45 -5.33 -6.69 8.64
C ILE A 45 -5.03 -6.04 7.29
N VAL A 46 -5.89 -6.33 6.31
CA VAL A 46 -5.91 -5.71 4.99
C VAL A 46 -7.17 -4.88 4.86
N PHE A 47 -7.01 -3.61 4.50
CA PHE A 47 -8.12 -2.76 4.09
C PHE A 47 -8.28 -2.83 2.57
N LYS A 48 -9.45 -3.26 2.09
CA LYS A 48 -9.81 -3.06 0.69
C LYS A 48 -10.52 -1.73 0.55
N ILE A 49 -9.93 -0.82 -0.21
CA ILE A 49 -10.45 0.52 -0.45
C ILE A 49 -11.01 0.58 -1.87
N LYS A 50 -12.30 0.90 -2.01
CA LYS A 50 -12.90 1.26 -3.30
C LYS A 50 -12.59 2.75 -3.56
N PRO A 51 -11.81 3.08 -4.60
CA PRO A 51 -11.48 4.47 -4.92
C PRO A 51 -12.73 5.25 -5.32
N ASP A 52 -12.88 6.47 -4.80
CA ASP A 52 -13.91 7.43 -5.19
C ASP A 52 -13.31 8.58 -6.02
N LYS A 53 -12.09 9.02 -5.69
CA LYS A 53 -11.38 10.12 -6.36
C LYS A 53 -9.89 9.84 -6.44
N VAL A 54 -9.27 10.25 -7.55
CA VAL A 54 -7.82 10.23 -7.77
C VAL A 54 -7.38 11.64 -8.13
N PHE A 55 -6.39 12.16 -7.42
CA PHE A 55 -5.78 13.46 -7.67
C PHE A 55 -4.31 13.24 -8.04
N VAL A 56 -3.88 13.83 -9.14
CA VAL A 56 -2.49 13.81 -9.59
C VAL A 56 -2.03 15.25 -9.67
N LEU A 57 -0.98 15.61 -8.92
CA LEU A 57 -0.29 16.87 -9.07
C LEU A 57 0.89 16.65 -10.01
N PRO A 58 0.85 17.17 -11.25
CA PRO A 58 1.98 17.05 -12.17
C PRO A 58 3.15 17.91 -11.69
N GLU A 59 4.35 17.53 -12.09
CA GLU A 59 5.56 18.34 -11.92
C GLU A 59 5.34 19.79 -12.39
N LEU A 60 5.50 20.73 -11.45
CA LEU A 60 5.59 22.15 -11.78
C LEU A 60 6.99 22.39 -12.35
N LYS A 61 7.10 22.55 -13.67
CA LYS A 61 8.32 23.08 -14.28
C LYS A 61 8.44 24.54 -13.86
N MET A 62 9.41 24.84 -12.99
CA MET A 62 9.83 26.23 -12.79
C MET A 62 10.51 26.69 -14.06
N ASN A 63 9.93 27.66 -14.77
CA ASN A 63 10.66 28.35 -15.82
C ASN A 63 11.82 29.10 -15.14
N GLN A 64 13.05 28.76 -15.51
CA GLN A 64 14.19 29.60 -15.21
C GLN A 64 14.27 30.62 -16.35
N ASP A 65 13.93 31.86 -16.05
CA ASP A 65 14.28 33.02 -16.89
C ASP A 65 15.76 33.37 -16.68
#